data_AF-W9C1S3-F1
#
_entry.id   AF-W9C1S3-F1
#
_cell.length_a   1.000
_cell.length_b   1.000
_cell.length_c   1.000
_cell.angle_alpha   90.00
_cell.angle_beta   90.00
_cell.angle_gamma   90.00
#
_symmetry.space_group_name_H-M   'P 1'
#
loop_
_entity.id
_entity.type
_entity.pdbx_description
1 polymer ?
#
loop_
_entity_poly.entity_id
_entity_poly.type
_entity_poly.pdbx_seq_one_letter_code
_entity_poly.pdbx_strand_id
1 'polypeptide(L)'
;MCCKSSDNAFWQGIKREFDCLRKVARSQRANSIRVPRLLGLVTLAETGMIISILEEYIPSVVLSDLSELGDEGIEASTERKKKWGAQVRETVDLLYDIGVIWGDGKPHNVLIHKETDNA
;
A
#
# COMPACT_ATOMS: atom_id res chain seq x y z
N MET A 1 5.87 -6.96 9.78
CA MET A 1 5.21 -5.66 10.01
C MET A 1 6.13 -4.55 9.50
N CYS A 2 5.58 -3.44 9.00
CA CYS A 2 6.31 -2.30 8.46
C CYS A 2 5.95 -1.03 9.25
N CYS A 3 6.94 -0.27 9.68
CA CYS A 3 6.73 0.99 10.41
C CYS A 3 7.08 2.16 9.50
N LYS A 4 6.18 3.15 9.38
CA LYS A 4 6.40 4.36 8.58
C LYS A 4 6.82 5.53 9.46
N SER A 5 8.10 5.57 9.83
CA SER A 5 8.66 6.73 10.52
C SER A 5 8.75 7.92 9.57
N SER A 6 8.43 9.11 10.07
CA SER A 6 8.59 10.36 9.34
C SER A 6 9.18 11.43 10.24
N ASP A 7 9.83 12.41 9.63
CA ASP A 7 10.17 13.65 10.32
C ASP A 7 8.91 14.53 10.53
N ASN A 8 9.05 15.62 11.30
CA ASN A 8 7.94 16.50 11.63
C ASN A 8 7.23 17.11 10.40
N ALA A 9 7.90 17.24 9.25
CA ALA A 9 7.30 17.82 8.04
C ALA A 9 6.29 16.87 7.39
N PHE A 10 6.41 15.56 7.63
CA PHE A 10 5.58 14.53 6.99
C PHE A 10 4.47 13.98 7.90
N TRP A 11 4.31 14.50 9.13
CA TRP A 11 3.25 14.07 10.05
C TRP A 11 1.84 14.19 9.47
N GLN A 12 1.58 15.23 8.67
CA GLN A 12 0.30 15.39 7.98
C GLN A 12 0.03 14.25 6.98
N GLY A 13 1.08 13.77 6.32
CA GLY A 13 1.03 12.61 5.43
C GLY A 13 0.67 11.34 6.19
N ILE A 14 1.38 11.06 7.28
CA ILE A 14 1.10 9.90 8.15
C ILE A 14 -0.32 9.96 8.72
N LYS A 15 -0.78 11.13 9.16
CA LYS A 15 -2.15 11.31 9.66
C LYS A 15 -3.18 11.02 8.57
N ARG A 16 -2.99 11.57 7.36
CA ARG A 16 -3.88 11.32 6.22
C ARG A 16 -3.91 9.83 5.87
N GLU A 17 -2.75 9.18 5.85
CA GLU A 17 -2.63 7.75 5.59
C GLU A 17 -3.35 6.91 6.64
N PHE A 18 -3.14 7.21 7.93
CA PHE A 18 -3.89 6.59 9.03
C PHE A 18 -5.40 6.72 8.84
N ASP A 19 -5.88 7.94 8.56
CA ASP A 19 -7.31 8.21 8.38
C ASP A 19 -7.89 7.39 7.20
N CYS A 20 -7.14 7.26 6.10
CA CYS A 20 -7.52 6.45 4.93
C CYS A 20 -7.54 4.95 5.26
N LEU A 21 -6.45 4.40 5.82
CA LEU A 21 -6.36 2.97 6.13
C LEU A 21 -7.37 2.56 7.21
N ARG A 22 -7.65 3.45 8.17
CA ARG A 22 -8.70 3.25 9.18
C ARG A 22 -10.09 3.21 8.55
N LYS A 23 -10.38 4.02 7.53
CA LYS A 23 -11.64 3.94 6.77
C LYS A 23 -11.76 2.60 6.06
N VAL A 24 -10.69 2.14 5.40
CA VAL A 24 -10.65 0.83 4.75
C VAL A 24 -10.93 -0.29 5.75
N ALA A 25 -10.20 -0.32 6.86
CA ALA A 25 -10.31 -1.35 7.89
C ALA A 25 -11.70 -1.43 8.54
N ARG A 26 -12.47 -0.33 8.52
CA ARG A 26 -13.84 -0.26 9.06
C ARG A 26 -14.92 -0.51 8.01
N SER A 27 -14.57 -0.59 6.74
CA SER A 27 -15.52 -0.83 5.67
C SER A 27 -15.91 -2.31 5.58
N GLN A 28 -17.10 -2.59 5.04
CA GLN A 28 -17.51 -3.96 4.72
C GLN A 28 -16.64 -4.60 3.62
N ARG A 29 -15.84 -3.79 2.91
CA ARG A 29 -14.94 -4.19 1.82
C ARG A 29 -13.49 -4.38 2.28
N ALA A 30 -13.20 -4.37 3.59
CA ALA A 30 -11.84 -4.39 4.13
C ALA A 30 -10.96 -5.55 3.62
N ASN A 31 -11.56 -6.72 3.35
CA ASN A 31 -10.82 -7.88 2.82
C ASN A 31 -10.73 -7.91 1.28
N SER A 32 -11.47 -7.04 0.59
CA SER A 32 -11.49 -6.95 -0.87
C SER A 32 -10.58 -5.84 -1.40
N ILE A 33 -10.40 -4.76 -0.62
CA ILE A 33 -9.53 -3.65 -0.98
C ILE A 33 -8.06 -4.04 -0.76
N ARG A 34 -7.26 -4.05 -1.83
CA ARG A 34 -5.84 -4.41 -1.78
C ARG A 34 -4.98 -3.21 -1.37
N VAL A 35 -4.92 -2.95 -0.07
CA VAL A 35 -4.02 -1.96 0.56
C VAL A 35 -3.28 -2.62 1.73
N PRO A 36 -2.13 -2.08 2.17
CA PRO A 36 -1.50 -2.54 3.41
C PRO A 36 -2.47 -2.46 4.59
N ARG A 37 -2.57 -3.54 5.38
CA ARG A 37 -3.46 -3.53 6.56
C ARG A 37 -2.87 -2.64 7.64
N LEU A 38 -3.68 -1.74 8.19
CA LEU A 38 -3.34 -1.00 9.40
C LEU A 38 -3.35 -1.95 10.60
N LEU A 39 -2.19 -2.12 11.23
CA LEU A 39 -2.02 -2.99 12.40
C LEU A 39 -2.06 -2.21 13.71
N GLY A 40 -1.63 -0.94 13.72
CA GLY A 40 -1.67 -0.14 14.93
C GLY A 40 -0.98 1.22 14.84
N LEU A 41 -0.79 1.82 16.02
CA LEU A 41 -0.04 3.06 16.23
C LEU A 41 1.26 2.75 16.96
N VAL A 42 2.28 3.55 16.71
CA VAL A 42 3.56 3.49 17.43
C VAL A 42 3.65 4.72 18.32
N THR A 43 3.92 4.49 19.60
CA THR A 43 4.04 5.54 20.62
C THR A 43 5.41 5.52 21.30
N LEU A 44 5.91 6.68 21.70
CA LEU A 44 7.03 6.76 22.65
C LEU A 44 6.59 6.25 24.01
N ALA A 45 7.40 5.39 24.63
CA ALA A 45 7.07 4.77 25.91
C ALA A 45 6.99 5.79 27.05
N GLU A 46 7.83 6.82 26.99
CA GLU A 46 8.00 7.81 28.07
C GLU A 46 6.89 8.87 28.06
N THR A 47 6.42 9.27 26.88
CA THR A 47 5.49 10.40 26.72
C THR A 47 4.12 9.98 26.22
N GLY A 48 3.96 8.75 25.72
CA GLY A 48 2.75 8.29 25.05
C GLY A 48 2.47 8.98 23.71
N MET A 49 3.39 9.83 23.22
CA MET A 49 3.22 10.55 21.97
C MET A 49 3.21 9.57 20.80
N ILE A 50 2.20 9.67 19.93
CA ILE A 50 2.15 8.90 18.69
C ILE A 50 3.20 9.45 17.73
N ILE A 51 4.08 8.58 17.24
CA ILE A 51 5.18 8.95 16.34
C ILE A 51 5.02 8.36 14.94
N SER A 52 4.22 7.30 14.78
CA SER A 52 4.09 6.58 13.51
C SER A 52 2.87 5.65 13.50
N ILE A 53 2.57 5.10 12.34
CA ILE A 53 1.65 3.97 12.14
C ILE A 53 2.42 2.67 11.87
N LEU A 54 1.77 1.55 12.20
CA LEU A 54 2.26 0.20 11.93
C LEU A 54 1.34 -0.47 10.91
N GLU A 55 1.94 -1.01 9.86
CA GLU A 55 1.25 -1.66 8.75
C GLU A 55 1.72 -3.10 8.56
N GLU A 56 0.93 -3.86 7.80
CA GLU A 56 1.34 -5.15 7.25
C GLU A 56 2.62 -5.00 6.43
N TYR A 57 3.56 -5.92 6.64
CA TYR A 57 4.72 -6.01 5.78
C TYR A 57 4.38 -6.87 4.58
N ILE A 58 4.58 -6.32 3.38
CA ILE A 58 4.38 -7.03 2.14
C ILE A 58 5.77 -7.37 1.58
N PRO A 59 6.17 -8.65 1.51
CA PRO A 59 7.42 -9.04 0.89
C PRO A 59 7.30 -8.89 -0.63
N SER A 60 7.64 -7.70 -1.13
CA SER A 60 7.33 -7.29 -2.50
C SER A 60 8.54 -6.79 -3.29
N VAL A 61 8.35 -6.71 -4.61
CA VAL A 61 9.10 -5.82 -5.51
C VAL A 61 8.20 -4.62 -5.87
N VAL A 62 8.79 -3.46 -6.13
CA VAL A 62 8.05 -2.29 -6.58
C VAL A 62 7.83 -2.41 -8.09
N LEU A 63 6.65 -2.02 -8.58
CA LEU A 63 6.34 -2.13 -10.02
C LEU A 63 7.28 -1.28 -10.90
N SER A 64 7.81 -0.17 -10.40
CA SER A 64 8.84 0.63 -11.09
C SER A 64 10.09 -0.19 -11.39
N ASP A 65 10.56 -0.96 -10.42
CA ASP A 65 11.81 -1.72 -10.51
C ASP A 65 11.70 -2.80 -11.60
N LEU A 66 10.49 -3.35 -11.81
CA LEU A 66 10.22 -4.33 -12.87
C LEU A 66 10.25 -3.73 -14.28
N SER A 67 10.11 -2.41 -14.42
CA SER A 67 10.22 -1.74 -15.72
C SER A 67 11.67 -1.41 -16.10
N GLU A 68 12.58 -1.37 -15.12
CA GLU A 68 14.00 -1.03 -15.31
C GLU A 68 14.90 -2.28 -15.46
N LEU A 69 14.43 -3.46 -15.04
CA LEU A 69 15.15 -4.74 -15.05
C LEU A 69 15.31 -5.40 -16.45
N GLY A 70 15.32 -4.59 -17.51
CA GLY A 70 15.27 -4.96 -18.93
C GLY A 70 16.45 -5.75 -19.50
N ASP A 71 17.19 -6.55 -18.73
CA ASP A 71 18.18 -7.46 -19.32
C ASP A 71 18.33 -8.85 -18.68
N GLU A 72 17.99 -9.11 -17.41
CA GLU A 72 18.13 -10.48 -16.84
C GLU A 72 17.05 -10.91 -15.84
N GLY A 73 16.04 -10.08 -15.55
CA GLY A 73 14.99 -10.39 -14.58
C GLY A 73 13.59 -10.36 -15.17
N ILE A 74 13.14 -11.51 -15.70
CA ILE A 74 11.74 -11.84 -16.09
C ILE A 74 10.94 -10.61 -16.51
N GLU A 75 11.05 -10.20 -17.78
CA GLU A 75 10.11 -9.23 -18.34
C GLU A 75 8.68 -9.72 -18.05
N ALA A 76 7.91 -8.93 -17.31
CA ALA A 76 6.57 -9.34 -16.93
C ALA A 76 5.73 -9.54 -18.19
N SER A 77 5.16 -10.75 -18.34
CA SER A 77 4.33 -11.08 -19.51
C SER A 77 3.18 -10.09 -19.66
N THR A 78 2.67 -9.94 -20.88
CA THR A 78 1.52 -9.09 -21.17
C THR A 78 0.32 -9.44 -20.30
N GLU A 79 0.13 -10.73 -20.01
CA GLU A 79 -0.93 -11.24 -19.14
C GLU A 79 -0.75 -10.76 -17.69
N ARG A 80 0.49 -10.78 -17.15
CA ARG A 80 0.78 -10.26 -15.80
C ARG A 80 0.52 -8.76 -15.72
N LYS A 81 0.99 -7.99 -16.71
CA LYS A 81 0.74 -6.54 -16.79
C LYS A 81 -0.77 -6.23 -16.84
N LYS A 82 -1.55 -6.99 -17.62
CA LYS A 82 -3.02 -6.89 -17.66
C LYS A 82 -3.67 -7.22 -16.31
N LYS A 83 -3.21 -8.28 -15.63
CA LYS A 83 -3.69 -8.67 -14.30
C LYS A 83 -3.47 -7.55 -13.28
N TRP A 84 -2.26 -7.01 -13.20
CA TRP A 84 -1.96 -5.91 -12.27
C TRP A 84 -2.79 -4.67 -12.58
N GLY A 85 -2.95 -4.31 -13.86
CA GLY A 85 -3.82 -3.21 -14.27
C GLY A 85 -5.28 -3.40 -13.84
N ALA A 86 -5.80 -4.62 -13.96
CA ALA A 86 -7.14 -4.96 -13.49
C ALA A 86 -7.26 -4.86 -11.95
N GLN A 87 -6.28 -5.38 -11.21
CA GLN A 87 -6.25 -5.30 -9.75
C GLN A 87 -6.15 -3.86 -9.23
N VAL A 88 -5.34 -3.02 -9.89
CA VAL A 88 -5.21 -1.59 -9.57
C VAL A 88 -6.55 -0.89 -9.81
N ARG A 89 -7.19 -1.12 -10.95
CA ARG A 89 -8.51 -0.54 -11.27
C ARG A 89 -9.56 -0.95 -10.24
N GLU A 90 -9.69 -2.24 -9.96
CA GLU A 90 -10.62 -2.77 -8.95
C GLU A 90 -10.36 -2.14 -7.58
N THR A 91 -9.10 -2.03 -7.17
CA THR A 91 -8.73 -1.42 -5.88
C THR A 91 -9.14 0.05 -5.82
N VAL A 92 -8.91 0.82 -6.90
CA VAL A 92 -9.32 2.24 -6.98
C VAL A 92 -10.84 2.38 -6.91
N ASP A 93 -11.59 1.55 -7.62
CA ASP A 93 -13.06 1.57 -7.60
C ASP A 93 -13.59 1.28 -6.19
N LEU A 94 -13.04 0.26 -5.51
CA LEU A 94 -13.45 -0.07 -4.14
C LEU A 94 -13.03 0.99 -3.10
N LEU A 95 -11.93 1.70 -3.32
CA LEU A 95 -11.53 2.84 -2.48
C LEU A 95 -12.51 4.01 -2.67
N TYR A 96 -12.90 4.28 -3.91
CA TYR A 96 -13.86 5.34 -4.23
C TYR A 96 -15.23 5.08 -3.59
N ASP A 97 -15.70 3.83 -3.63
CA ASP A 97 -16.95 3.38 -2.99
C ASP A 97 -17.04 3.72 -1.49
N ILE A 98 -15.91 3.77 -0.79
CA ILE A 98 -15.83 4.08 0.64
C ILE A 98 -15.40 5.53 0.92
N GLY A 99 -15.35 6.37 -0.11
CA GLY A 99 -14.94 7.77 0.00
C GLY A 99 -13.45 7.96 0.33
N VAL A 100 -12.59 7.08 -0.19
CA VAL A 100 -11.14 7.19 -0.11
C VAL A 100 -10.58 7.45 -1.50
N ILE A 101 -9.73 8.47 -1.63
CA ILE A 101 -9.05 8.84 -2.87
C ILE A 101 -7.56 8.57 -2.71
N TRP A 102 -6.97 7.75 -3.59
CA TRP A 102 -5.55 7.43 -3.55
C TRP A 102 -4.67 8.68 -3.75
N GLY A 103 -4.94 9.48 -4.79
CA GLY A 103 -4.30 10.78 -5.00
C GLY A 103 -2.87 10.75 -5.56
N ASP A 104 -2.13 9.66 -5.42
CA ASP A 104 -0.75 9.49 -5.94
C ASP A 104 -0.59 8.10 -6.61
N GLY A 105 -1.49 7.78 -7.54
CA GLY A 105 -1.47 6.51 -8.27
C GLY A 105 -0.33 6.46 -9.29
N LYS A 106 0.76 5.78 -8.94
CA LYS A 106 1.94 5.61 -9.81
C LYS A 106 2.61 4.25 -9.57
N PRO A 107 3.43 3.74 -10.51
CA PRO A 107 4.08 2.43 -10.36
C PRO A 107 4.88 2.26 -9.06
N HIS A 108 5.54 3.30 -8.59
CA HIS A 108 6.31 3.28 -7.33
C HIS A 108 5.46 2.98 -6.08
N ASN A 109 4.15 3.21 -6.14
CA ASN A 109 3.23 2.94 -5.04
C ASN A 109 2.47 1.61 -5.21
N VAL A 110 2.85 0.78 -6.19
CA VAL A 110 2.27 -0.54 -6.42
C VAL A 110 3.30 -1.59 -6.02
N LEU A 111 2.94 -2.38 -5.00
CA LEU A 111 3.75 -3.47 -4.48
C LEU A 111 3.26 -4.80 -5.05
N ILE A 112 4.17 -5.58 -5.64
CA ILE A 112 3.88 -6.92 -6.15
C ILE A 112 4.49 -7.94 -5.20
N HIS A 113 3.64 -8.76 -4.58
CA HIS A 113 4.07 -9.78 -3.63
C HIS A 113 4.93 -10.84 -4.33
N LYS A 114 6.15 -11.10 -3.82
CA LYS A 114 7.13 -11.97 -4.50
C LYS A 114 6.63 -13.42 -4.64
N GLU A 115 5.97 -13.93 -3.62
CA GLU A 115 5.55 -15.34 -3.57
C GLU A 115 4.15 -15.58 -4.13
N THR A 116 3.18 -14.74 -3.75
CA THR A 116 1.76 -14.97 -4.06
C THR A 116 1.27 -14.25 -5.33
N ASP A 117 2.11 -13.52 -6.07
CA ASP A 117 1.68 -12.91 -7.33
C ASP A 117 1.20 -13.98 -8.33
N ASN A 118 1.82 -15.16 -8.34
CA ASN A 118 1.47 -16.25 -9.25
C ASN A 118 0.36 -17.19 -8.73
N ALA A 119 -0.17 -16.95 -7.52
CA ALA A 119 -1.18 -17.79 -6.89
C ALA A 119 -2.60 -17.46 -7.35
#